data_AF-A0A948SY63-F1
#
_entry.id   AF-A0A948SY63-F1
#
_cell.length_a   1.000
_cell.length_b   1.000
_cell.length_c   1.000
_cell.angle_alpha   90.00
_cell.angle_beta   90.00
_cell.angle_gamma   90.00
#
_symmetry.space_group_name_H-M   'P 1'
#
loop_
_entity.id
_entity.type
_entity.pdbx_description
1 polymer ?
#
loop_
_entity_poly.entity_id
_entity_poly.type
_entity_poly.pdbx_seq_one_letter_code
_entity_poly.pdbx_strand_id
1 'polypeptide(L)'
;MKGLWVFGLPFWLLSCWLPAASAEEGGPEAFLKHLPELEGTHAYAQYRSRPENELSKMIYLIDRFSETDAEILYSGKTFKTGAVARIARWFVKTRYTQSDRAESWINKWCHRTIPEGEMIWVRYQGGRYFSARDILLADLETLENVTFSHKEGGIPLASDPTRLPPSISTSPAPAPLEIAAALPQVLAVAAQN
;
A
#
# COMPACT_ATOMS: atom_id res chain seq x y z
N MET A 1 44.91 -59.39 12.33
CA MET A 1 43.64 -59.14 13.04
C MET A 1 43.12 -57.79 12.55
N LYS A 2 41.93 -57.79 11.94
CA LYS A 2 41.35 -56.68 11.20
C LYS A 2 40.62 -55.74 12.17
N GLY A 3 41.08 -54.50 12.27
CA GLY A 3 40.47 -53.45 13.09
C GLY A 3 39.23 -52.87 12.40
N LEU A 4 38.14 -52.87 13.16
CA LEU A 4 36.79 -52.46 12.80
C LEU A 4 36.74 -50.94 12.52
N TRP A 5 36.39 -50.55 11.31
CA TRP A 5 36.05 -49.17 10.96
C TRP A 5 34.59 -48.91 11.38
N VAL A 6 34.40 -48.13 12.44
CA VAL A 6 33.09 -47.59 12.82
C VAL A 6 32.75 -46.47 11.85
N PHE A 7 31.87 -46.77 10.90
CA PHE A 7 31.24 -45.79 10.03
C PHE A 7 30.41 -44.82 10.87
N GLY A 8 30.96 -43.62 11.10
CA GLY A 8 30.19 -42.46 11.52
C GLY A 8 29.25 -42.04 10.38
N LEU A 9 28.02 -42.55 10.41
CA LEU A 9 26.94 -42.06 9.57
C LEU A 9 26.69 -40.58 9.90
N PRO A 10 26.72 -39.67 8.93
CA PRO A 10 26.51 -38.26 9.16
C PRO A 10 25.03 -38.04 9.48
N PHE A 11 24.74 -37.79 10.76
CA PHE A 11 23.43 -37.41 11.29
C PHE A 11 22.89 -36.06 10.74
N TRP A 12 23.61 -35.45 9.80
CA TRP A 12 23.32 -34.15 9.18
C TRP A 12 22.33 -34.21 8.00
N LEU A 13 21.92 -35.40 7.53
CA LEU A 13 20.99 -35.53 6.40
C LEU A 13 19.52 -35.66 6.80
N LEU A 14 19.19 -35.71 8.10
CA LEU A 14 17.79 -35.88 8.56
C LEU A 14 17.08 -34.57 8.99
N SER A 15 17.70 -33.39 8.81
CA SER A 15 17.08 -32.10 9.17
C SER A 15 16.45 -31.33 8.00
N CYS A 16 16.45 -31.88 6.78
CA CYS A 16 15.83 -31.21 5.62
C CYS A 16 14.37 -31.62 5.37
N TRP A 17 13.76 -32.39 6.26
CA TRP A 17 12.33 -32.73 6.20
C TRP A 17 11.53 -31.88 7.20
N LEU A 18 11.80 -30.57 7.18
CA LEU A 18 10.83 -29.63 7.69
C LEU A 18 9.73 -29.53 6.60
N PRO A 19 8.49 -29.95 6.87
CA PRO A 19 7.41 -29.73 5.92
C PRO A 19 7.42 -28.25 5.58
N ALA A 20 7.52 -27.92 4.29
CA ALA A 20 7.26 -26.58 3.80
C ALA A 20 5.93 -26.18 4.43
N ALA A 21 6.00 -25.31 5.44
CA ALA A 21 4.84 -24.91 6.22
C ALA A 21 3.82 -24.46 5.20
N SER A 22 2.73 -25.21 5.07
CA SER A 22 1.65 -24.92 4.14
C SER A 22 1.34 -23.46 4.31
N ALA A 23 1.65 -22.69 3.28
CA ALA A 23 1.26 -21.32 3.19
C ALA A 23 -0.26 -21.33 3.06
N GLU A 24 -1.00 -21.46 4.17
CA GLU A 24 -2.47 -21.41 4.19
C GLU A 24 -2.93 -20.16 3.44
N GLU A 25 -3.57 -20.27 2.30
CA GLU A 25 -3.86 -19.13 1.42
C GLU A 25 -4.89 -18.17 2.05
N GLY A 26 -4.50 -17.43 3.09
CA GLY A 26 -5.20 -16.23 3.52
C GLY A 26 -4.98 -15.19 2.42
N GLY A 27 -6.02 -14.94 1.63
CA GLY A 27 -6.02 -13.83 0.68
C GLY A 27 -5.80 -12.47 1.38
N PRO A 28 -5.59 -11.39 0.61
CA PRO A 28 -5.46 -10.04 1.17
C PRO A 28 -6.64 -9.65 2.07
N GLU A 29 -7.83 -10.21 1.83
CA GLU A 29 -9.02 -10.10 2.67
C GLU A 29 -8.81 -10.48 4.13
N ALA A 30 -7.96 -11.48 4.40
CA ALA A 30 -7.64 -11.87 5.76
C ALA A 30 -6.93 -10.74 6.52
N PHE A 31 -6.08 -9.98 5.82
CA PHE A 31 -5.42 -8.80 6.39
C PHE A 31 -6.42 -7.66 6.63
N LEU A 32 -7.34 -7.42 5.69
CA LEU A 32 -8.33 -6.34 5.82
C LEU A 32 -9.24 -6.50 7.04
N LYS A 33 -9.50 -7.74 7.49
CA LYS A 33 -10.26 -8.01 8.73
C LYS A 33 -9.57 -7.51 10.00
N HIS A 34 -8.25 -7.26 9.95
CA HIS A 34 -7.50 -6.68 11.06
C HIS A 34 -7.45 -5.16 11.02
N LEU A 35 -7.90 -4.55 9.92
CA LEU A 35 -7.99 -3.10 9.80
C LEU A 35 -9.27 -2.59 10.47
N PRO A 36 -9.25 -1.37 11.02
CA PRO A 36 -10.48 -0.72 11.46
C PRO A 36 -11.46 -0.58 10.29
N GLU A 37 -12.76 -0.66 10.62
CA GLU A 37 -13.85 -0.47 9.67
C GLU A 37 -13.70 0.88 8.96
N LEU A 38 -13.89 0.86 7.64
CA LEU A 38 -13.56 1.96 6.74
C LEU A 38 -14.18 3.29 7.18
N GLU A 39 -15.49 3.30 7.47
CA GLU A 39 -16.24 4.51 7.82
C GLU A 39 -15.84 5.14 9.15
N GLY A 40 -15.30 4.34 10.08
CA GLY A 40 -14.86 4.80 11.40
C GLY A 40 -13.45 5.41 11.42
N THR A 41 -12.72 5.35 10.31
CA THR A 41 -11.33 5.82 10.26
C THR A 41 -11.22 7.32 10.02
N HIS A 42 -10.22 7.92 10.65
CA HIS A 42 -9.89 9.33 10.42
C HIS A 42 -9.37 9.56 8.99
N ALA A 43 -8.64 8.60 8.42
CA ALA A 43 -8.26 8.59 7.01
C ALA A 43 -9.47 8.70 6.07
N TYR A 44 -10.55 7.97 6.33
CA TYR A 44 -11.78 8.05 5.52
C TYR A 44 -12.49 9.39 5.67
N ALA A 45 -12.59 9.92 6.88
CA ALA A 45 -13.15 11.26 7.12
C ALA A 45 -12.38 12.34 6.33
N GLN A 46 -11.05 12.24 6.28
CA GLN A 46 -10.24 13.14 5.44
C GLN A 46 -10.47 12.92 3.95
N TYR A 47 -10.56 11.68 3.49
CA TYR A 47 -10.87 11.37 2.09
C TYR A 47 -12.18 12.00 1.64
N ARG A 48 -13.24 11.91 2.46
CA ARG A 48 -14.56 12.49 2.18
C ARG A 48 -14.54 14.03 2.07
N SER A 49 -13.57 14.69 2.70
CA SER A 49 -13.41 16.14 2.61
C SER A 49 -12.65 16.60 1.35
N ARG A 50 -12.02 15.68 0.61
CA ARG A 50 -11.20 15.94 -0.58
C ARG A 50 -12.02 15.66 -1.85
N PRO A 51 -11.63 16.24 -3.00
CA PRO A 51 -12.24 15.86 -4.28
C PRO A 51 -11.99 14.38 -4.57
N GLU A 52 -13.01 13.69 -5.11
CA GLU A 52 -12.93 12.28 -5.54
C GLU A 52 -12.02 12.13 -6.77
N ASN A 53 -10.71 12.18 -6.56
CA ASN A 53 -9.71 11.93 -7.58
C ASN A 53 -8.80 10.75 -7.20
N GLU A 54 -8.17 10.16 -8.20
CA GLU A 54 -7.28 9.01 -8.05
C GLU A 54 -6.12 9.28 -7.06
N LEU A 55 -5.60 10.52 -7.04
CA LEU A 55 -4.60 10.93 -6.05
C LEU A 55 -5.15 10.86 -4.61
N SER A 56 -6.37 11.32 -4.37
CA SER A 56 -6.98 11.29 -3.03
C SER A 56 -7.21 9.87 -2.56
N LYS A 57 -7.53 8.94 -3.47
CA LYS A 57 -7.57 7.49 -3.16
C LYS A 57 -6.19 6.98 -2.72
N MET A 58 -5.11 7.35 -3.42
CA MET A 58 -3.75 6.98 -3.05
C MET A 58 -3.34 7.52 -1.67
N ILE A 59 -3.64 8.79 -1.40
CA ILE A 59 -3.31 9.39 -0.09
C ILE A 59 -4.16 8.74 1.01
N TYR A 60 -5.44 8.45 0.76
CA TYR A 60 -6.28 7.70 1.69
C TYR A 60 -5.67 6.35 2.07
N LEU A 61 -5.22 5.56 1.09
CA LEU A 61 -4.60 4.25 1.37
C LEU A 61 -3.38 4.41 2.27
N ILE A 62 -2.51 5.38 1.99
CA ILE A 62 -1.33 5.64 2.83
C ILE A 62 -1.74 6.05 4.26
N ASP A 63 -2.71 6.96 4.37
CA ASP A 63 -3.19 7.49 5.64
C ASP A 63 -3.80 6.37 6.49
N ARG A 64 -4.64 5.52 5.89
CA ARG A 64 -5.28 4.40 6.57
C ARG A 64 -4.26 3.37 7.08
N PHE A 65 -3.29 2.98 6.27
CA PHE A 65 -2.24 2.07 6.72
C PHE A 65 -1.32 2.68 7.77
N SER A 66 -1.15 4.01 7.77
CA SER A 66 -0.32 4.71 8.76
C SER A 66 -0.88 4.63 10.18
N GLU A 67 -2.19 4.43 10.32
CA GLU A 67 -2.89 4.30 11.61
C GLU A 67 -2.81 2.87 12.18
N THR A 68 -2.21 1.92 11.44
CA THR A 68 -2.14 0.50 11.82
C THR A 68 -0.80 0.14 12.41
N ASP A 69 -0.75 -0.84 13.31
CA ASP A 69 0.48 -1.43 13.84
C ASP A 69 1.12 -2.46 12.88
N ALA A 70 0.87 -2.33 11.59
CA ALA A 70 1.50 -3.21 10.60
C ALA A 70 2.97 -2.86 10.39
N GLU A 71 3.71 -3.86 9.93
CA GLU A 71 5.12 -3.75 9.63
C GLU A 71 5.35 -4.11 8.16
N ILE A 72 6.18 -3.32 7.49
CA ILE A 72 6.52 -3.47 6.08
C ILE A 72 7.93 -4.03 6.00
N LEU A 73 8.08 -5.20 5.37
CA LEU A 73 9.36 -5.78 5.03
C LEU A 73 9.78 -5.27 3.64
N TYR A 74 10.83 -4.44 3.62
CA TYR A 74 11.39 -3.82 2.43
C TYR A 74 12.89 -4.13 2.36
N SER A 75 13.32 -4.81 1.31
CA SER A 75 14.72 -5.23 1.08
C SER A 75 15.33 -5.95 2.31
N GLY A 76 14.60 -6.93 2.86
CA GLY A 76 14.97 -7.68 4.06
C GLY A 76 14.89 -6.94 5.40
N LYS A 77 14.54 -5.64 5.41
CA LYS A 77 14.43 -4.81 6.61
C LYS A 77 12.98 -4.54 6.97
N THR A 78 12.65 -4.63 8.25
CA THR A 78 11.28 -4.40 8.75
C THR A 78 11.13 -2.96 9.20
N PHE A 79 10.09 -2.28 8.74
CA PHE A 79 9.78 -0.88 9.03
C PHE A 79 8.36 -0.75 9.58
N LYS A 80 8.14 0.18 10.51
CA LYS A 80 6.79 0.52 10.96
C LYS A 80 6.05 1.34 9.91
N THR A 81 4.79 1.01 9.64
CA THR A 81 3.91 1.73 8.69
C THR A 81 3.88 3.24 8.92
N GLY A 82 3.77 3.70 10.17
CA GLY A 82 3.70 5.13 10.48
C GLY A 82 4.92 5.93 10.00
N ALA A 83 6.13 5.34 10.06
CA ALA A 83 7.34 5.96 9.54
C ALA A 83 7.36 5.94 8.00
N VAL A 84 7.00 4.80 7.41
CA VAL A 84 6.94 4.61 5.95
C VAL A 84 5.91 5.52 5.31
N ALA A 85 4.79 5.80 5.97
CA ALA A 85 3.70 6.61 5.44
C ALA A 85 4.14 8.03 5.04
N ARG A 86 5.05 8.65 5.81
CA ARG A 86 5.59 9.97 5.47
C ARG A 86 6.38 9.94 4.16
N ILE A 87 7.20 8.90 4.00
CA ILE A 87 8.01 8.67 2.79
C ILE A 87 7.10 8.35 1.61
N ALA A 88 6.11 7.47 1.81
CA ALA A 88 5.12 7.10 0.80
C ALA A 88 4.32 8.30 0.30
N ARG A 89 3.85 9.20 1.19
CA ARG A 89 3.18 10.44 0.81
C ARG A 89 4.06 11.31 -0.09
N TRP A 90 5.31 11.52 0.32
CA TRP A 90 6.26 12.29 -0.48
C TRP A 90 6.52 11.63 -1.85
N PHE A 91 6.65 10.30 -1.88
CA PHE A 91 6.89 9.54 -3.09
C PHE A 91 5.71 9.61 -4.07
N VAL A 92 4.47 9.44 -3.57
CA VAL A 92 3.25 9.65 -4.38
C VAL A 92 3.23 11.07 -4.91
N LYS A 93 3.41 12.09 -4.06
CA LYS A 93 3.37 13.49 -4.49
C LYS A 93 4.39 13.83 -5.60
N THR A 94 5.55 13.18 -5.59
CA THR A 94 6.63 13.45 -6.56
C THR A 94 6.55 12.59 -7.82
N ARG A 95 5.96 11.40 -7.76
CA ARG A 95 5.95 10.43 -8.87
C ARG A 95 4.58 10.16 -9.47
N TYR A 96 3.52 10.65 -8.85
CA TYR A 96 2.17 10.46 -9.35
C TYR A 96 1.86 11.44 -10.47
N THR A 97 1.39 10.93 -11.61
CA THR A 97 0.91 11.73 -12.73
C THR A 97 -0.63 11.74 -12.72
N GLN A 98 -1.24 12.90 -12.98
CA GLN A 98 -2.70 13.08 -12.90
C GLN A 98 -3.49 12.15 -13.85
N SER A 99 -2.86 11.64 -14.91
CA SER A 99 -3.45 10.68 -15.84
C SER A 99 -3.49 9.24 -15.33
N ASP A 100 -2.75 8.92 -14.26
CA ASP A 100 -2.55 7.54 -13.82
C ASP A 100 -3.69 7.10 -12.90
N ARG A 101 -4.28 5.93 -13.17
CA ARG A 101 -5.21 5.28 -12.23
C ARG A 101 -4.45 4.79 -11.00
N ALA A 102 -5.07 4.88 -9.83
CA ALA A 102 -4.50 4.42 -8.56
C ALA A 102 -4.08 2.95 -8.63
N GLU A 103 -4.93 2.08 -9.19
CA GLU A 103 -4.65 0.66 -9.42
C GLU A 103 -3.37 0.43 -10.25
N SER A 104 -3.25 1.13 -11.39
CA SER A 104 -2.08 1.02 -12.26
C SER A 104 -0.81 1.51 -11.58
N TRP A 105 -0.93 2.57 -10.77
CA TRP A 105 0.17 3.11 -10.00
C TRP A 105 0.63 2.13 -8.90
N ILE A 106 -0.29 1.52 -8.15
CA ILE A 106 0.00 0.50 -7.13
C ILE A 106 0.68 -0.71 -7.76
N ASN A 107 0.17 -1.21 -8.88
CA ASN A 107 0.77 -2.35 -9.59
C ASN A 107 2.21 -2.06 -10.03
N LYS A 108 2.48 -0.82 -10.45
CA LYS A 108 3.81 -0.39 -10.91
C LYS A 108 4.82 -0.25 -9.76
N TRP A 109 4.42 0.31 -8.62
CA TRP A 109 5.35 0.75 -7.58
C TRP A 109 5.31 -0.06 -6.28
N CYS A 110 4.20 -0.75 -5.96
CA CYS A 110 4.01 -1.42 -4.67
C CYS A 110 4.23 -2.93 -4.74
N HIS A 111 4.65 -3.46 -5.89
CA HIS A 111 4.92 -4.90 -6.06
C HIS A 111 6.34 -5.25 -5.59
N ARG A 112 7.35 -4.48 -6.01
CA ARG A 112 8.76 -4.79 -5.79
C ARG A 112 9.57 -3.58 -5.37
N THR A 113 10.61 -3.82 -4.58
CA THR A 113 11.56 -2.80 -4.15
C THR A 113 12.39 -2.30 -5.32
N ILE A 114 12.81 -1.05 -5.23
CA ILE A 114 13.75 -0.43 -6.17
C ILE A 114 14.99 -0.06 -5.37
N PRO A 115 16.20 -0.49 -5.75
CA PRO A 115 16.56 -1.23 -6.99
C PRO A 115 16.55 -2.76 -6.90
N GLU A 116 16.41 -3.38 -5.72
CA GLU A 116 16.71 -4.81 -5.56
C GLU A 116 15.69 -5.77 -6.21
N GLY A 117 14.48 -5.29 -6.53
CA GLY A 117 13.45 -6.09 -7.16
C GLY A 117 12.83 -7.16 -6.25
N GLU A 118 13.03 -7.04 -4.93
CA GLU A 118 12.46 -7.93 -3.92
C GLU A 118 10.98 -7.62 -3.70
N MET A 119 10.19 -8.62 -3.32
CA MET A 119 8.77 -8.43 -3.01
C MET A 119 8.60 -7.56 -1.77
N ILE A 120 7.66 -6.62 -1.82
CA ILE A 120 7.29 -5.81 -0.64
C ILE A 120 6.24 -6.57 0.14
N TRP A 121 6.57 -6.97 1.37
CA TRP A 121 5.65 -7.70 2.24
C TRP A 121 5.15 -6.82 3.37
N VAL A 122 3.93 -7.10 3.84
CA VAL A 122 3.31 -6.46 5.00
C VAL A 122 2.87 -7.54 5.97
N ARG A 123 3.12 -7.35 7.26
CA ARG A 123 2.60 -8.22 8.32
C ARG A 123 1.90 -7.40 9.40
N TYR A 124 0.88 -7.97 10.03
CA TYR A 124 0.18 -7.34 11.16
C TYR A 124 0.61 -8.02 12.46
N GLN A 125 1.12 -7.25 13.43
CA GLN A 125 1.48 -7.72 14.80
C GLN A 125 2.27 -9.05 14.86
N GLY A 126 3.28 -9.22 14.00
CA GLY A 126 4.09 -10.44 13.96
C GLY A 126 3.39 -11.67 13.36
N GLY A 127 2.19 -11.49 12.81
CA GLY A 127 1.47 -12.50 12.06
C GLY A 127 2.08 -12.77 10.68
N ARG A 128 1.22 -13.23 9.77
CA ARG A 128 1.63 -13.65 8.44
C ARG A 128 2.03 -12.46 7.55
N TYR A 129 2.96 -12.71 6.62
CA TYR A 129 3.27 -11.80 5.53
C TYR A 129 2.27 -11.92 4.38
N PHE A 130 1.85 -10.76 3.88
CA PHE A 130 0.99 -10.56 2.73
C PHE A 130 1.65 -9.60 1.75
N SER A 131 1.34 -9.73 0.47
CA SER A 131 1.86 -8.85 -0.58
C SER A 131 1.29 -7.44 -0.42
N ALA A 132 2.16 -6.43 -0.29
CA ALA A 132 1.72 -5.03 -0.12
C ALA A 132 0.79 -4.57 -1.25
N ARG A 133 1.13 -4.94 -2.49
CA ARG A 133 0.33 -4.68 -3.69
C ARG A 133 -1.10 -5.21 -3.52
N ASP A 134 -1.24 -6.48 -3.16
CA ASP A 134 -2.55 -7.14 -3.16
C ASP A 134 -3.45 -6.62 -2.05
N ILE A 135 -2.89 -6.29 -0.89
CA ILE A 135 -3.67 -5.66 0.19
C ILE A 135 -4.14 -4.26 -0.22
N LEU A 136 -3.26 -3.45 -0.82
CA LEU A 136 -3.62 -2.10 -1.26
C LEU A 136 -4.69 -2.12 -2.36
N LEU A 137 -4.65 -3.10 -3.26
CA LEU A 137 -5.66 -3.28 -4.30
C LEU A 137 -7.01 -3.72 -3.71
N ALA A 138 -7.02 -4.68 -2.78
CA ALA A 138 -8.25 -5.10 -2.11
C ALA A 138 -8.89 -3.96 -1.29
N ASP A 139 -8.06 -3.13 -0.63
CA ASP A 139 -8.56 -1.98 0.13
C ASP A 139 -9.09 -0.87 -0.79
N LEU A 140 -8.46 -0.69 -1.96
CA LEU A 140 -8.94 0.22 -3.00
C LEU A 140 -10.30 -0.22 -3.55
N GLU A 141 -10.49 -1.51 -3.84
CA GLU A 141 -11.76 -2.07 -4.27
C GLU A 141 -12.85 -1.85 -3.21
N THR A 142 -12.51 -2.06 -1.93
CA THR A 142 -13.42 -1.80 -0.81
C THR A 142 -13.85 -0.33 -0.78
N LEU A 143 -12.91 0.61 -0.94
CA LEU A 143 -13.20 2.05 -0.98
C LEU A 143 -14.12 2.43 -2.15
N GLU A 144 -13.88 1.87 -3.33
CA GLU A 144 -14.67 2.13 -4.53
C GLU A 144 -16.11 1.63 -4.34
N ASN A 145 -16.29 0.41 -3.83
CA ASN A 145 -17.61 -0.18 -3.57
C ASN A 145 -18.46 0.67 -2.61
N VAL A 146 -17.86 1.20 -1.53
CA VAL A 146 -18.54 2.11 -0.59
C VAL A 146 -18.91 3.42 -1.28
N THR A 147 -18.03 3.97 -2.11
CA THR A 147 -18.26 5.24 -2.79
C THR A 147 -19.37 5.13 -3.86
N PHE A 148 -19.45 4.01 -4.58
CA PHE A 148 -20.51 3.76 -5.56
C PHE A 148 -21.88 3.63 -4.91
N SER A 149 -21.97 2.94 -3.77
CA SER A 149 -23.23 2.75 -3.03
C SER A 149 -23.87 4.07 -2.60
N HIS A 150 -23.07 5.09 -2.29
CA HIS A 150 -23.58 6.39 -1.83
C HIS A 150 -24.14 7.27 -2.97
N LYS A 151 -23.85 6.96 -4.25
CA LYS A 151 -24.34 7.73 -5.40
C LYS A 151 -25.76 7.33 -5.83
N GLU A 152 -26.19 6.10 -5.55
CA GLU A 152 -27.53 5.63 -5.93
C GLU A 152 -28.64 6.06 -4.96
N GLY A 153 -28.29 6.54 -3.76
CA GLY A 153 -29.25 7.05 -2.77
C GLY A 153 -29.65 8.53 -2.95
N GLY A 154 -29.27 9.17 -4.05
CA GLY A 154 -29.59 10.57 -4.32
C GLY A 154 -31.08 10.78 -4.56
N ILE A 155 -31.79 11.29 -3.56
CA ILE A 155 -33.12 11.90 -3.73
C ILE A 155 -33.00 12.89 -4.91
N PRO A 156 -33.86 12.82 -5.95
CA PRO A 156 -33.81 13.76 -7.06
C PRO A 156 -34.03 15.17 -6.51
N LEU A 157 -32.93 15.92 -6.41
CA LEU A 157 -32.95 17.33 -6.04
C LEU A 157 -33.67 18.03 -7.19
N ALA A 158 -34.91 18.43 -6.93
CA ALA A 158 -35.74 19.18 -7.86
C ALA A 158 -34.90 20.31 -8.48
N SER A 159 -34.78 20.25 -9.80
CA SER A 159 -34.12 21.24 -10.63
C SER A 159 -34.74 22.61 -10.37
N ASP A 160 -34.05 23.45 -9.59
CA ASP A 160 -34.37 24.87 -9.46
C ASP A 160 -33.98 25.56 -10.78
N PRO A 161 -34.95 26.04 -11.59
CA PRO A 161 -34.69 26.53 -12.95
C PRO A 161 -34.07 27.93 -13.00
N THR A 162 -33.63 28.50 -11.86
CA THR A 162 -33.31 29.94 -11.78
C THR A 162 -31.81 30.26 -11.73
N ARG A 163 -30.92 29.27 -11.83
CA ARG A 163 -29.47 29.50 -11.63
C ARG A 163 -28.76 29.93 -12.91
N LEU A 164 -28.41 31.22 -12.99
CA LEU A 164 -27.60 31.83 -14.06
C LEU A 164 -26.16 31.26 -14.10
N PRO A 165 -25.55 31.14 -15.30
CA PRO A 165 -24.22 30.54 -15.46
C PRO A 165 -23.08 31.46 -14.98
N PRO A 166 -22.05 30.91 -14.30
CA PRO A 166 -20.85 31.67 -13.94
C PRO A 166 -19.90 31.84 -15.13
N SER A 167 -19.37 33.05 -15.29
CA SER A 167 -18.36 33.40 -16.29
C SER A 167 -17.03 32.69 -16.01
N ILE A 168 -16.51 31.97 -17.00
CA ILE A 168 -15.24 31.23 -16.93
C ILE A 168 -14.09 32.20 -17.17
N SER A 169 -13.19 32.32 -16.19
CA SER A 169 -11.92 33.05 -16.30
C SER A 169 -10.77 32.03 -16.47
N THR A 170 -10.13 32.05 -17.63
CA THR A 170 -9.06 31.12 -18.02
C THR A 170 -7.70 31.67 -17.58
N SER A 171 -7.04 30.99 -16.64
CA SER A 171 -5.65 31.30 -16.22
C SER A 171 -4.65 30.38 -16.93
N PRO A 172 -3.49 30.89 -17.38
CA PRO A 172 -2.48 30.11 -18.11
C PRO A 172 -1.63 29.20 -17.21
N ALA A 173 -1.19 28.09 -17.80
CA ALA A 173 -0.46 26.98 -17.18
C ALA A 173 1.04 27.29 -16.91
N PRO A 174 1.61 26.84 -15.77
CA PRO A 174 3.05 26.92 -15.51
C PRO A 174 3.85 25.75 -16.11
N ALA A 175 5.11 26.05 -16.47
CA ALA A 175 6.08 25.17 -17.12
C ALA A 175 6.59 24.00 -16.24
N PRO A 176 7.07 22.89 -16.84
CA PRO A 176 7.57 21.73 -16.11
C PRO A 176 8.98 21.95 -15.55
N LEU A 177 9.14 21.72 -14.25
CA LEU A 177 10.43 21.65 -13.56
C LEU A 177 10.97 20.22 -13.62
N GLU A 178 12.15 20.09 -14.22
CA GLU A 178 12.95 18.87 -14.31
C GLU A 178 13.60 18.59 -12.94
N ILE A 179 13.07 17.62 -12.19
CA ILE A 179 13.68 17.12 -10.94
C ILE A 179 13.74 15.60 -11.03
N ALA A 180 14.82 15.09 -11.63
CA ALA A 180 15.16 13.68 -11.58
C ALA A 180 16.58 13.52 -11.00
N ALA A 181 16.70 12.56 -10.07
CA ALA A 181 17.92 11.97 -9.52
C ALA A 181 18.35 12.40 -8.09
N ALA A 182 17.53 12.09 -7.08
CA ALA A 182 18.03 11.94 -5.70
C ALA A 182 17.07 11.06 -4.86
N LEU A 183 17.08 9.74 -5.05
CA LEU A 183 16.17 8.82 -4.33
C LEU A 183 16.79 7.64 -3.56
N PRO A 184 18.09 7.26 -3.66
CA PRO A 184 18.58 6.15 -2.85
C PRO A 184 18.97 6.52 -1.40
N GLN A 185 19.06 7.81 -1.00
CA GLN A 185 19.62 8.16 0.32
C GLN A 185 18.60 8.39 1.45
N VAL A 186 17.33 8.69 1.15
CA VAL A 186 16.36 9.08 2.20
C VAL A 186 15.85 7.87 3.00
N LEU A 187 15.78 6.69 2.39
CA LEU A 187 15.38 5.45 3.08
C LEU A 187 16.41 4.94 4.09
N ALA A 188 17.69 5.28 3.92
CA ALA A 188 18.74 4.85 4.86
C ALA A 188 18.70 5.63 6.19
N VAL A 189 18.22 6.88 6.20
CA VAL A 189 18.19 7.75 7.38
C VAL A 189 16.99 7.45 8.28
N ALA A 190 15.85 7.04 7.71
CA ALA A 190 14.65 6.72 8.49
C ALA A 190 14.75 5.39 9.28
N ALA A 191 15.80 4.59 9.05
CA ALA A 191 16.02 3.30 9.72
C ALA A 191 16.86 3.41 11.02
N GLN A 192 17.35 4.61 11.38
CA GLN A 192 18.26 4.82 12.52
C GLN A 192 17.60 5.47 13.75
N ASN A 193 16.29 5.74 13.70
CA ASN A 193 15.49 6.29 14.82
C ASN A 193 14.30 5.38 15.12
#